data_AF-A0AAX0U8D8-F1
#
_entry.id   AF-A0AAX0U8D8-F1
#
_cell.length_a   1.000
_cell.length_b   1.000
_cell.length_c   1.000
_cell.angle_alpha   90.00
_cell.angle_beta   90.00
_cell.angle_gamma   90.00
#
_symmetry.space_group_name_H-M   'P 1'
#
loop_
_entity.id
_entity.type
_entity.pdbx_description
1 polymer ?
#
loop_
_entity_poly.entity_id
_entity_poly.type
_entity_poly.pdbx_seq_one_letter_code
_entity_poly.pdbx_strand_id
1 'polypeptide(L)'
;MSTIAVAQAKPAAKAKHAAAPAAAAAPTGAPATYVPGAVPPPGVNARSWVLVDASSNQVLASGNADERVEPASLTKLMTAYLVFEALDAKKITMEQIVTPSEAVRRVGRDESRMFIEANKPVSVHDLVYGMIIQSGNDAAIALAELVGGSEAQFVNMMNAEAQRLGMKSTHFADVNGMPDPNHYTTAGDLAKLSTHLIRDYPDYYNIFSVKEFTYNNIKQPNRNRLLWLDPTVDGLKTGHTQAAGYCLIASAKRALPGAADATRRLVTVMMGETKESDRVQDSMKMLNYGYTAFDSVRLYKAGQPIGTPRVYKGKSNNVQVGVKKDQFITVPRGLADKVKPEVALNAPLIAPLADGQVVGSVKLVADGKTVAEFPVVALQPVPEAGLLGRIWDSILLMFSKKK
;
A
#
# COMPACT_ATOMS: atom_id res chain seq x y z
N MET A 1 -13.88 -74.91 13.08
CA MET A 1 -12.47 -74.78 12.67
C MET A 1 -12.50 -74.37 11.21
N SER A 2 -12.35 -73.06 10.99
CA SER A 2 -12.54 -72.40 9.71
C SER A 2 -11.18 -72.15 9.07
N THR A 3 -11.01 -72.57 7.82
CA THR A 3 -9.86 -72.19 6.99
C THR A 3 -10.41 -71.55 5.71
N ILE A 4 -10.44 -70.23 5.75
CA ILE A 4 -10.67 -69.34 4.61
C ILE A 4 -9.36 -69.29 3.83
N ALA A 5 -9.34 -69.83 2.61
CA ALA A 5 -8.23 -69.61 1.68
C ALA A 5 -8.48 -68.29 0.93
N VAL A 6 -7.69 -67.27 1.28
CA VAL A 6 -7.69 -65.96 0.63
C VAL A 6 -6.93 -66.05 -0.69
N ALA A 7 -7.58 -65.66 -1.79
CA ALA A 7 -6.96 -65.51 -3.10
C ALA A 7 -5.89 -64.39 -3.06
N GLN A 8 -4.66 -64.72 -3.46
CA GLN A 8 -3.60 -63.73 -3.66
C GLN A 8 -3.85 -62.95 -4.96
N ALA A 9 -4.07 -61.64 -4.83
CA ALA A 9 -4.09 -60.72 -5.96
C ALA A 9 -2.67 -60.44 -6.46
N LYS A 10 -2.47 -60.53 -7.78
CA LYS A 10 -1.24 -60.09 -8.47
C LYS A 10 -0.99 -58.59 -8.24
N PRO A 11 0.27 -58.15 -8.08
CA PRO A 11 0.59 -56.73 -8.01
C PRO A 11 0.39 -56.08 -9.40
N ALA A 12 -0.34 -54.97 -9.44
CA ALA A 12 -0.49 -54.15 -10.63
C ALA A 12 0.85 -53.49 -10.99
N ALA A 13 1.24 -53.59 -12.26
CA ALA A 13 2.44 -52.99 -12.81
C ALA A 13 2.41 -51.46 -12.67
N LYS A 14 3.45 -50.87 -12.07
CA LYS A 14 3.69 -49.42 -12.06
C LYS A 14 4.04 -48.96 -13.47
N ALA A 15 3.13 -48.22 -14.11
CA ALA A 15 3.41 -47.52 -15.35
C ALA A 15 4.39 -46.36 -15.08
N LYS A 16 5.64 -46.50 -15.53
CA LYS A 16 6.61 -45.42 -15.62
C LYS A 16 6.14 -44.42 -16.68
N HIS A 17 5.63 -43.26 -16.25
CA HIS A 17 5.50 -42.11 -17.14
C HIS A 17 6.86 -41.43 -17.23
N ALA A 18 7.51 -41.59 -18.39
CA ALA A 18 8.69 -40.80 -18.75
C ALA A 18 8.25 -39.35 -18.93
N ALA A 19 8.76 -38.46 -18.08
CA ALA A 19 8.59 -37.03 -18.24
C ALA A 19 9.38 -36.56 -19.46
N ALA A 20 8.68 -35.96 -20.43
CA ALA A 20 9.31 -35.29 -21.56
C ALA A 20 10.09 -34.04 -21.06
N PRO A 21 11.21 -33.66 -21.71
CA PRO A 21 11.99 -32.51 -21.32
C PRO A 21 11.17 -31.23 -21.58
N ALA A 22 10.95 -30.44 -20.54
CA ALA A 22 10.36 -29.12 -20.64
C ALA A 22 11.34 -28.20 -21.37
N ALA A 23 10.99 -27.77 -22.57
CA ALA A 23 11.69 -26.72 -23.28
C ALA A 23 11.59 -25.42 -22.47
N ALA A 24 12.74 -24.81 -22.16
CA ALA A 24 12.80 -23.51 -21.50
C ALA A 24 12.20 -22.43 -22.42
N ALA A 25 10.97 -22.02 -22.13
CA ALA A 25 10.39 -20.84 -22.74
C ALA A 25 11.04 -19.60 -22.11
N ALA A 26 11.62 -18.73 -22.95
CA ALA A 26 12.06 -17.40 -22.52
C ALA A 26 10.85 -16.62 -21.98
N PRO A 27 10.99 -15.83 -20.89
CA PRO A 27 9.89 -15.06 -20.34
C PRO A 27 9.49 -13.96 -21.33
N THR A 28 8.38 -14.16 -22.02
CA THR A 28 7.66 -13.11 -22.75
C THR A 28 6.95 -12.24 -21.71
N GLY A 29 7.63 -11.21 -21.19
CA GLY A 29 7.01 -10.22 -20.31
C GLY A 29 5.88 -9.51 -21.05
N ALA A 30 4.70 -9.43 -20.45
CA ALA A 30 3.62 -8.59 -20.94
C ALA A 30 4.08 -7.11 -20.96
N PRO A 31 3.59 -6.28 -21.90
CA PRO A 31 4.04 -4.90 -22.01
C PRO A 31 3.74 -4.13 -20.73
N ALA A 32 4.76 -3.48 -20.19
CA ALA A 32 4.61 -2.59 -19.05
C ALA A 32 3.61 -1.47 -19.38
N THR A 33 2.72 -1.12 -18.45
CA THR A 33 1.84 0.05 -18.63
C THR A 33 2.72 1.31 -18.64
N TYR A 34 2.80 1.94 -19.81
CA TYR A 34 3.66 3.07 -20.10
C TYR A 34 2.89 4.38 -20.01
N VAL A 35 3.43 5.37 -19.28
CA VAL A 35 2.94 6.75 -19.34
C VAL A 35 3.49 7.41 -20.60
N PRO A 36 2.64 7.85 -21.56
CA PRO A 36 3.09 8.51 -22.78
C PRO A 36 4.06 9.67 -22.50
N GLY A 37 5.23 9.66 -23.14
CA GLY A 37 6.26 10.68 -22.97
C GLY A 37 7.32 10.38 -21.90
N ALA A 38 7.18 9.30 -21.13
CA ALA A 38 8.24 8.81 -20.23
C ALA A 38 9.36 8.10 -21.00
N VAL A 39 10.54 7.99 -20.39
CA VAL A 39 11.52 6.99 -20.84
C VAL A 39 10.95 5.61 -20.46
N PRO A 40 11.05 4.56 -21.30
CA PRO A 40 10.62 3.22 -20.91
C PRO A 40 11.25 2.77 -19.59
N PRO A 41 10.52 2.05 -18.72
CA PRO A 41 11.09 1.52 -17.49
C PRO A 41 12.23 0.55 -17.82
N PRO A 42 13.26 0.47 -16.96
CA PRO A 42 14.33 -0.49 -17.16
C PRO A 42 13.80 -1.92 -16.99
N GLY A 43 14.46 -2.87 -17.66
CA GLY A 43 14.18 -4.30 -17.45
C GLY A 43 14.46 -4.74 -16.00
N VAL A 44 13.56 -5.58 -15.49
CA VAL A 44 13.64 -6.23 -14.18
C VAL A 44 13.38 -7.74 -14.33
N ASN A 45 13.84 -8.52 -13.36
CA ASN A 45 13.69 -9.98 -13.33
C ASN A 45 12.41 -10.43 -12.59
N ALA A 46 11.67 -9.49 -12.00
CA ALA A 46 10.42 -9.76 -11.30
C ALA A 46 9.34 -10.30 -12.23
N ARG A 47 8.63 -11.34 -11.78
CA ARG A 47 7.45 -11.91 -12.45
C ARG A 47 6.31 -10.90 -12.54
N SER A 48 6.09 -10.18 -11.44
CA SER A 48 5.08 -9.13 -11.30
C SER A 48 5.65 -7.98 -10.49
N TRP A 49 5.38 -6.74 -10.91
CA TRP A 49 5.93 -5.56 -10.26
C TRP A 49 5.12 -4.29 -10.53
N VAL A 50 5.27 -3.32 -9.63
CA VAL A 50 4.71 -1.97 -9.80
C VAL A 50 5.59 -0.90 -9.13
N LEU A 51 5.65 0.27 -9.74
CA LEU A 51 6.20 1.50 -9.18
C LEU A 51 5.09 2.53 -9.02
N VAL A 52 4.92 3.02 -7.79
CA VAL A 52 3.91 4.01 -7.42
C VAL A 52 4.57 5.25 -6.84
N ASP A 53 4.08 6.41 -7.23
CA ASP A 53 4.30 7.65 -6.50
C ASP A 53 3.22 7.79 -5.42
N ALA A 54 3.61 7.57 -4.16
CA ALA A 54 2.69 7.64 -3.03
C ALA A 54 2.22 9.07 -2.73
N SER A 55 2.95 10.09 -3.22
CA SER A 55 2.63 11.49 -3.01
C SER A 55 1.47 11.95 -3.91
N SER A 56 1.46 11.50 -5.17
CA SER A 56 0.39 11.78 -6.15
C SER A 56 -0.61 10.64 -6.31
N ASN A 57 -0.36 9.49 -5.66
CA ASN A 57 -1.15 8.27 -5.79
C ASN A 57 -1.26 7.75 -7.24
N GLN A 58 -0.17 7.86 -8.01
CA GLN A 58 -0.11 7.44 -9.40
C GLN A 58 0.80 6.23 -9.60
N VAL A 59 0.33 5.25 -10.36
CA VAL A 59 1.18 4.19 -10.90
C VAL A 59 2.03 4.80 -12.03
N LEU A 60 3.35 4.71 -11.91
CA LEU A 60 4.30 5.28 -12.87
C LEU A 60 4.72 4.25 -13.93
N ALA A 61 4.89 3.00 -13.51
CA ALA A 61 5.22 1.88 -14.36
C ALA A 61 4.81 0.58 -13.65
N SER A 62 4.49 -0.45 -14.43
CA SER A 62 4.11 -1.76 -13.89
C SER A 62 4.37 -2.86 -14.90
N GLY A 63 4.50 -4.10 -14.46
CA GLY A 63 4.49 -5.29 -15.32
C GLY A 63 3.76 -6.42 -14.60
N ASN A 64 2.72 -6.98 -15.23
CA ASN A 64 1.85 -8.00 -14.64
C ASN A 64 1.30 -7.63 -13.24
N ALA A 65 1.03 -6.36 -12.97
CA ALA A 65 0.72 -5.91 -11.61
C ALA A 65 -0.58 -6.46 -11.02
N ASP A 66 -1.48 -6.97 -11.85
CA ASP A 66 -2.74 -7.63 -11.46
C ASP A 66 -2.66 -9.17 -11.46
N GLU A 67 -1.48 -9.73 -11.77
CA GLU A 67 -1.26 -11.17 -11.71
C GLU A 67 -1.29 -11.67 -10.26
N ARG A 68 -2.06 -12.74 -10.02
CA ARG A 68 -2.10 -13.40 -8.72
C ARG A 68 -0.80 -14.17 -8.47
N VAL A 69 -0.17 -13.87 -7.34
CA VAL A 69 1.08 -14.47 -6.88
C VAL A 69 1.03 -14.74 -5.39
N GLU A 70 1.84 -15.68 -4.92
CA GLU A 70 2.01 -15.90 -3.49
C GLU A 70 2.77 -14.71 -2.84
N PRO A 71 2.25 -14.12 -1.75
CA PRO A 71 2.89 -12.96 -1.11
C PRO A 71 4.13 -13.30 -0.27
N ALA A 72 4.28 -14.57 0.15
CA ALA A 72 5.18 -14.95 1.23
C ALA A 72 5.04 -14.00 2.45
N SER A 73 6.15 -13.69 3.13
CA SER A 73 6.18 -12.78 4.28
C SER A 73 5.74 -11.33 4.01
N LEU A 74 5.42 -10.93 2.78
CA LEU A 74 4.77 -9.64 2.53
C LEU A 74 3.36 -9.58 3.15
N THR A 75 2.74 -10.74 3.40
CA THR A 75 1.52 -10.90 4.20
C THR A 75 1.57 -10.16 5.53
N LYS A 76 2.74 -10.12 6.18
CA LYS A 76 2.92 -9.45 7.48
C LYS A 76 2.69 -7.95 7.42
N LEU A 77 2.63 -7.33 6.24
CA LEU A 77 2.19 -5.94 6.12
C LEU A 77 0.72 -5.77 6.48
N MET A 78 -0.16 -6.72 6.13
CA MET A 78 -1.56 -6.68 6.55
C MET A 78 -1.69 -6.98 8.03
N THR A 79 -0.90 -7.93 8.55
CA THR A 79 -0.80 -8.20 9.99
C THR A 79 -0.36 -6.95 10.76
N ALA A 80 0.69 -6.26 10.29
CA ALA A 80 1.13 -5.00 10.85
C ALA A 80 0.04 -3.91 10.75
N TYR A 81 -0.66 -3.80 9.62
CA TYR A 81 -1.72 -2.82 9.42
C TYR A 81 -2.82 -2.92 10.50
N LEU A 82 -3.32 -4.13 10.77
CA LEU A 82 -4.34 -4.36 11.80
C LEU A 82 -3.81 -4.21 13.23
N VAL A 83 -2.55 -4.58 13.47
CA VAL A 83 -1.91 -4.36 14.77
C VAL A 83 -1.73 -2.86 15.04
N PHE A 84 -1.34 -2.08 14.03
CA PHE A 84 -1.22 -0.63 14.12
C PHE A 84 -2.58 0.03 14.30
N GLU A 85 -3.64 -0.46 13.65
CA GLU A 85 -5.01 -0.01 13.90
C GLU A 85 -5.39 -0.22 15.38
N ALA A 86 -5.09 -1.38 15.95
CA ALA A 86 -5.39 -1.69 17.33
C ALA A 86 -4.59 -0.81 18.31
N LEU A 87 -3.33 -0.50 18.00
CA LEU A 87 -2.48 0.41 18.78
C LEU A 87 -2.98 1.87 18.69
N ASP A 88 -3.29 2.36 17.49
CA ASP A 88 -3.83 3.71 17.25
C ASP A 88 -5.17 3.92 17.97
N ALA A 89 -6.05 2.91 17.91
CA ALA A 89 -7.31 2.87 18.64
C ALA A 89 -7.15 2.60 20.16
N LYS A 90 -5.92 2.46 20.67
CA LYS A 90 -5.58 2.19 22.08
C LYS A 90 -6.24 0.93 22.65
N LYS A 91 -6.54 -0.06 21.80
CA LYS A 91 -7.05 -1.38 22.21
C LYS A 91 -5.95 -2.25 22.83
N ILE A 92 -4.71 -2.02 22.41
CA ILE A 92 -3.48 -2.58 22.97
C ILE A 92 -2.44 -1.46 23.10
N THR A 93 -1.38 -1.69 23.87
CA THR A 93 -0.24 -0.74 23.97
C THR A 93 1.07 -1.45 23.68
N MET A 94 2.12 -0.71 23.34
CA MET A 94 3.45 -1.27 23.09
C MET A 94 4.06 -1.93 24.34
N GLU A 95 3.75 -1.40 25.52
CA GLU A 95 4.25 -1.86 26.83
C GLU A 95 3.51 -3.09 27.35
N GLN A 96 2.35 -3.40 26.77
CA GLN A 96 1.53 -4.53 27.18
C GLN A 96 2.35 -5.82 27.10
N ILE A 97 2.36 -6.56 28.20
CA ILE A 97 2.97 -7.88 28.27
C ILE A 97 1.92 -8.92 27.90
N VAL A 98 2.30 -9.82 27.00
CA VAL A 98 1.49 -10.96 26.58
C VAL A 98 2.21 -12.26 26.82
N THR A 99 1.44 -13.33 26.95
CA THR A 99 1.95 -14.69 27.12
C THR A 99 1.58 -15.46 25.87
N PRO A 100 2.54 -15.70 24.94
CA PRO A 100 2.27 -16.41 23.70
C PRO A 100 1.74 -17.81 23.98
N SER A 101 0.73 -18.24 23.22
CA SER A 101 0.14 -19.56 23.35
C SER A 101 1.06 -20.65 22.79
N GLU A 102 0.68 -21.92 22.94
CA GLU A 102 1.36 -23.05 22.30
C GLU A 102 1.39 -22.98 20.76
N ALA A 103 0.54 -22.12 20.15
CA ALA A 103 0.49 -21.94 18.71
C ALA A 103 1.84 -21.54 18.09
N VAL A 104 2.64 -20.75 18.80
CA VAL A 104 3.94 -20.26 18.30
C VAL A 104 4.94 -21.40 18.06
N ARG A 105 4.73 -22.58 18.67
CA ARG A 105 5.57 -23.77 18.45
C ARG A 105 5.34 -24.42 17.09
N ARG A 106 4.25 -24.08 16.39
CA ARG A 106 3.98 -24.60 15.03
C ARG A 106 4.98 -24.09 14.00
N VAL A 107 5.65 -22.97 14.28
CA VAL A 107 6.59 -22.33 13.36
C VAL A 107 7.81 -23.23 13.15
N GLY A 108 8.06 -23.58 11.89
CA GLY A 108 9.14 -24.46 11.46
C GLY A 108 10.53 -23.95 11.83
N ARG A 109 11.52 -24.85 11.84
CA ARG A 109 12.90 -24.50 12.18
C ARG A 109 13.60 -23.69 11.08
N ASP A 110 13.17 -23.89 9.84
CA ASP A 110 13.60 -23.23 8.62
C ASP A 110 12.81 -21.94 8.33
N GLU A 111 11.79 -21.63 9.13
CA GLU A 111 11.02 -20.41 9.06
C GLU A 111 11.66 -19.25 9.85
N SER A 112 11.34 -18.02 9.45
CA SER A 112 11.79 -16.80 10.16
C SER A 112 11.11 -16.70 11.52
N ARG A 113 11.90 -16.50 12.57
CA ARG A 113 11.45 -16.50 13.97
C ARG A 113 12.09 -15.37 14.75
N MET A 114 11.31 -14.83 15.67
CA MET A 114 11.80 -13.96 16.75
C MET A 114 12.42 -14.78 17.89
N PHE A 115 12.13 -16.08 17.95
CA PHE A 115 12.52 -17.01 19.00
C PHE A 115 11.80 -16.76 20.33
N ILE A 116 10.53 -16.37 20.26
CA ILE A 116 9.67 -16.33 21.44
C ILE A 116 9.27 -17.76 21.86
N GLU A 117 8.99 -17.95 23.15
CA GLU A 117 8.60 -19.24 23.69
C GLU A 117 7.17 -19.20 24.21
N ALA A 118 6.43 -20.29 24.01
CA ALA A 118 5.11 -20.44 24.59
C ALA A 118 5.17 -20.32 26.11
N ASN A 119 4.16 -19.66 26.68
CA ASN A 119 4.02 -19.40 28.12
C ASN A 119 5.10 -18.49 28.74
N LYS A 120 5.99 -17.88 27.94
CA LYS A 120 6.96 -16.89 28.44
C LYS A 120 6.48 -15.46 28.13
N PRO A 121 6.46 -14.54 29.12
CA PRO A 121 6.06 -13.16 28.88
C PRO A 121 6.92 -12.45 27.83
N VAL A 122 6.28 -11.68 26.96
CA VAL A 122 6.93 -10.84 25.93
C VAL A 122 6.10 -9.56 25.72
N SER A 123 6.76 -8.43 25.44
CA SER A 123 6.06 -7.17 25.19
C SER A 123 5.49 -7.11 23.77
N VAL A 124 4.41 -6.35 23.58
CA VAL A 124 3.87 -6.04 22.23
C VAL A 124 4.92 -5.31 21.39
N HIS A 125 5.69 -4.39 22.00
CA HIS A 125 6.83 -3.73 21.35
C HIS A 125 7.78 -4.75 20.70
N ASP A 126 8.22 -5.74 21.48
CA ASP A 126 9.15 -6.75 21.01
C ASP A 126 8.53 -7.59 19.90
N LEU A 127 7.27 -8.00 20.03
CA LEU A 127 6.55 -8.74 19.00
C LEU A 127 6.43 -7.95 17.69
N VAL A 128 6.07 -6.66 17.75
CA VAL A 128 5.97 -5.79 16.57
C VAL A 128 7.32 -5.64 15.89
N TYR A 129 8.38 -5.38 16.66
CA TYR A 129 9.74 -5.24 16.12
C TYR A 129 10.26 -6.56 15.54
N GLY A 130 10.04 -7.69 16.21
CA GLY A 130 10.39 -9.02 15.72
C GLY A 130 9.66 -9.39 14.44
N MET A 131 8.36 -9.11 14.36
CA MET A 131 7.56 -9.34 13.15
C MET A 131 8.05 -8.48 11.98
N ILE A 132 8.31 -7.19 12.19
CA ILE A 132 8.67 -6.25 11.11
C ILE A 132 10.11 -6.45 10.64
N ILE A 133 11.06 -6.44 11.57
CA ILE A 133 12.50 -6.38 11.28
C ILE A 133 13.04 -7.77 10.91
N GLN A 134 12.69 -8.78 11.70
CA GLN A 134 13.18 -10.15 11.53
C GLN A 134 12.25 -11.03 10.70
N SER A 135 11.03 -10.56 10.44
CA SER A 135 9.98 -11.33 9.77
C SER A 135 9.50 -12.53 10.59
N GLY A 136 9.51 -12.44 11.93
CA GLY A 136 9.14 -13.54 12.82
C GLY A 136 7.70 -14.02 12.62
N ASN A 137 7.53 -15.29 12.26
CA ASN A 137 6.22 -15.94 12.10
C ASN A 137 5.55 -16.17 13.46
N ASP A 138 6.35 -16.51 14.47
CA ASP A 138 5.95 -16.67 15.87
C ASP A 138 5.39 -15.37 16.45
N ALA A 139 6.05 -14.25 16.18
CA ALA A 139 5.56 -12.93 16.58
C ALA A 139 4.25 -12.54 15.89
N ALA A 140 4.12 -12.85 14.58
CA ALA A 140 2.89 -12.61 13.84
C ALA A 140 1.69 -13.40 14.39
N ILE A 141 1.90 -14.67 14.75
CA ILE A 141 0.86 -15.51 15.38
C ILE A 141 0.45 -14.92 16.74
N ALA A 142 1.41 -14.57 17.60
CA ALA A 142 1.10 -14.02 18.92
C ALA A 142 0.34 -12.67 18.83
N LEU A 143 0.72 -11.79 17.90
CA LEU A 143 0.01 -10.54 17.66
C LEU A 143 -1.40 -10.76 17.09
N ALA A 144 -1.57 -11.74 16.20
CA ALA A 144 -2.85 -12.08 15.63
C ALA A 144 -3.82 -12.63 16.70
N GLU A 145 -3.35 -13.50 17.59
CA GLU A 145 -4.14 -14.01 18.72
C GLU A 145 -4.51 -12.88 19.68
N LEU A 146 -3.58 -11.95 19.96
CA LEU A 146 -3.84 -10.80 20.82
C LEU A 146 -4.93 -9.88 20.25
N VAL A 147 -4.84 -9.52 18.97
CA VAL A 147 -5.73 -8.51 18.35
C VAL A 147 -7.05 -9.13 17.89
N GLY A 148 -7.01 -10.32 17.32
CA GLY A 148 -8.19 -11.00 16.77
C GLY A 148 -8.85 -11.99 17.72
N GLY A 149 -8.26 -12.27 18.89
CA GLY A 149 -8.69 -13.32 19.82
C GLY A 149 -8.35 -14.74 19.37
N SER A 150 -8.09 -14.95 18.07
CA SER A 150 -7.57 -16.18 17.48
C SER A 150 -6.96 -15.89 16.11
N GLU A 151 -6.08 -16.75 15.63
CA GLU A 151 -5.49 -16.63 14.29
C GLU A 151 -6.56 -16.65 13.19
N ALA A 152 -7.55 -17.54 13.28
CA ALA A 152 -8.64 -17.64 12.29
C ALA A 152 -9.49 -16.37 12.22
N GLN A 153 -9.84 -15.80 13.38
CA GLN A 153 -10.59 -14.55 13.41
C GLN A 153 -9.75 -13.37 12.89
N PHE A 154 -8.46 -13.36 13.16
CA PHE A 154 -7.55 -12.35 12.61
C PHE A 154 -7.46 -12.45 11.08
N VAL A 155 -7.39 -13.65 10.50
CA VAL A 155 -7.43 -13.85 9.04
C VAL A 155 -8.73 -13.31 8.43
N ASN A 156 -9.88 -13.49 9.10
CA ASN A 156 -11.14 -12.87 8.66
C ASN A 156 -11.04 -11.33 8.64
N MET A 157 -10.40 -10.74 9.66
CA MET A 157 -10.15 -9.30 9.69
C MET A 157 -9.22 -8.86 8.56
N MET A 158 -8.15 -9.61 8.28
CA MET A 158 -7.22 -9.32 7.18
C MET A 158 -7.95 -9.27 5.82
N ASN A 159 -8.87 -10.22 5.59
CA ASN A 159 -9.64 -10.28 4.35
C ASN A 159 -10.70 -9.18 4.27
N ALA A 160 -11.38 -8.86 5.37
CA ALA A 160 -12.29 -7.72 5.43
C ALA A 160 -11.56 -6.39 5.15
N GLU A 161 -10.35 -6.25 5.70
CA GLU A 161 -9.52 -5.07 5.52
C GLU A 161 -8.99 -4.97 4.08
N ALA A 162 -8.55 -6.07 3.47
CA ALA A 162 -8.22 -6.11 2.05
C ALA A 162 -9.39 -5.61 1.18
N GLN A 163 -10.63 -6.03 1.46
CA GLN A 163 -11.80 -5.53 0.75
C GLN A 163 -12.02 -4.03 0.96
N ARG A 164 -11.90 -3.55 2.21
CA ARG A 164 -12.03 -2.11 2.56
C ARG A 164 -11.00 -1.25 1.83
N LEU A 165 -9.77 -1.75 1.69
CA LEU A 165 -8.66 -1.11 0.98
C LEU A 165 -8.75 -1.26 -0.55
N GLY A 166 -9.75 -1.97 -1.07
CA GLY A 166 -9.91 -2.19 -2.50
C GLY A 166 -8.86 -3.14 -3.11
N MET A 167 -8.32 -4.05 -2.31
CA MET A 167 -7.41 -5.13 -2.72
C MET A 167 -8.20 -6.29 -3.34
N LYS A 168 -8.72 -6.07 -4.56
CA LYS A 168 -9.73 -6.93 -5.20
C LYS A 168 -9.22 -8.32 -5.59
N SER A 169 -7.91 -8.51 -5.66
CA SER A 169 -7.26 -9.74 -6.09
C SER A 169 -6.37 -10.31 -4.99
N THR A 170 -6.76 -10.10 -3.73
CA THR A 170 -6.05 -10.56 -2.55
C THR A 170 -6.94 -11.44 -1.67
N HIS A 171 -6.39 -12.54 -1.17
CA HIS A 171 -6.96 -13.36 -0.12
C HIS A 171 -5.83 -13.89 0.77
N PHE A 172 -5.98 -13.72 2.08
CA PHE A 172 -5.06 -14.24 3.09
C PHE A 172 -5.63 -15.54 3.67
N ALA A 173 -4.83 -16.60 3.71
CA ALA A 173 -5.15 -17.86 4.38
C ALA A 173 -4.51 -17.97 5.78
N ASP A 174 -3.45 -17.20 6.03
CA ASP A 174 -2.78 -17.11 7.33
C ASP A 174 -2.31 -15.67 7.65
N VAL A 175 -1.58 -15.53 8.76
CA VAL A 175 -1.09 -14.23 9.27
C VAL A 175 0.37 -13.93 8.96
N ASN A 176 1.10 -14.86 8.32
CA ASN A 176 2.56 -14.77 8.21
C ASN A 176 3.10 -15.13 6.81
N GLY A 177 2.29 -15.70 5.94
CA GLY A 177 2.51 -15.88 4.51
C GLY A 177 3.13 -17.21 4.13
N MET A 178 2.76 -18.30 4.80
CA MET A 178 3.14 -19.65 4.37
C MET A 178 2.40 -20.04 3.08
N PRO A 179 2.96 -20.98 2.29
CA PRO A 179 2.33 -21.41 1.05
C PRO A 179 0.96 -22.07 1.31
N ASP A 180 -0.07 -21.54 0.68
CA ASP A 180 -1.42 -22.12 0.63
C ASP A 180 -2.08 -21.73 -0.71
N PRO A 181 -2.79 -22.64 -1.41
CA PRO A 181 -3.43 -22.33 -2.69
C PRO A 181 -4.45 -21.19 -2.66
N ASN A 182 -5.05 -20.93 -1.50
CA ASN A 182 -5.97 -19.82 -1.28
C ASN A 182 -5.25 -18.55 -0.82
N HIS A 183 -3.93 -18.56 -0.66
CA HIS A 183 -3.17 -17.40 -0.19
C HIS A 183 -2.48 -16.69 -1.35
N TYR A 184 -3.11 -15.63 -1.84
CA TYR A 184 -2.64 -14.89 -3.01
C TYR A 184 -2.86 -13.39 -2.87
N THR A 185 -2.07 -12.62 -3.62
CA THR A 185 -2.18 -11.17 -3.77
C THR A 185 -1.74 -10.77 -5.17
N THR A 186 -1.72 -9.47 -5.46
CA THR A 186 -1.04 -8.90 -6.63
C THR A 186 -0.03 -7.84 -6.22
N ALA A 187 0.90 -7.47 -7.12
CA ALA A 187 1.81 -6.35 -6.87
C ALA A 187 1.04 -5.02 -6.71
N GLY A 188 -0.02 -4.83 -7.51
CA GLY A 188 -0.89 -3.66 -7.42
C GLY A 188 -1.63 -3.55 -6.09
N ASP A 189 -2.15 -4.65 -5.56
CA ASP A 189 -2.84 -4.66 -4.27
C ASP A 189 -1.86 -4.46 -3.10
N LEU A 190 -0.67 -5.07 -3.17
CA LEU A 190 0.40 -4.82 -2.18
C LEU A 190 0.87 -3.36 -2.19
N ALA A 191 0.88 -2.70 -3.34
CA ALA A 191 1.19 -1.28 -3.42
C ALA A 191 0.11 -0.43 -2.71
N LYS A 192 -1.17 -0.76 -2.87
CA LYS A 192 -2.28 -0.10 -2.12
C LYS A 192 -2.12 -0.30 -0.61
N LEU A 193 -1.88 -1.53 -0.16
CA LEU A 193 -1.65 -1.82 1.25
C LEU A 193 -0.46 -1.00 1.79
N SER A 194 0.63 -0.93 1.04
CA SER A 194 1.83 -0.21 1.44
C SER A 194 1.60 1.30 1.51
N THR A 195 0.92 1.89 0.52
CA THR A 195 0.61 3.33 0.53
C THR A 195 -0.36 3.70 1.66
N HIS A 196 -1.34 2.83 1.95
CA HIS A 196 -2.22 2.97 3.10
C HIS A 196 -1.47 2.86 4.42
N LEU A 197 -0.63 1.84 4.61
CA LEU A 197 0.15 1.66 5.84
C LEU A 197 1.01 2.90 6.15
N ILE A 198 1.70 3.43 5.14
CA ILE A 198 2.55 4.62 5.27
C ILE A 198 1.73 5.85 5.66
N ARG A 199 0.54 6.01 5.07
CA ARG A 199 -0.32 7.19 5.23
C ARG A 199 -1.11 7.16 6.53
N ASP A 200 -1.66 6.00 6.86
CA ASP A 200 -2.61 5.83 7.95
C ASP A 200 -1.89 5.65 9.29
N TYR A 201 -0.67 5.07 9.27
CA TYR A 201 0.13 4.78 10.47
C TYR A 201 1.58 5.32 10.37
N PRO A 202 1.79 6.62 10.12
CA PRO A 202 3.13 7.18 9.90
C PRO A 202 4.06 7.06 11.12
N ASP A 203 3.51 7.07 12.33
CA ASP A 203 4.29 6.95 13.58
C ASP A 203 4.88 5.54 13.73
N TYR A 204 4.08 4.51 13.45
CA TYR A 204 4.52 3.11 13.48
C TYR A 204 5.34 2.71 12.24
N TYR A 205 5.15 3.40 11.11
CA TYR A 205 5.91 3.15 9.88
C TYR A 205 7.43 3.27 10.07
N ASN A 206 7.89 4.12 10.99
CA ASN A 206 9.32 4.31 11.24
C ASN A 206 10.04 3.02 11.69
N ILE A 207 9.31 2.04 12.23
CA ILE A 207 9.87 0.74 12.65
C ILE A 207 10.49 -0.01 11.46
N PHE A 208 9.94 0.14 10.25
CA PHE A 208 10.47 -0.49 9.03
C PHE A 208 11.88 -0.01 8.65
N SER A 209 12.30 1.16 9.16
CA SER A 209 13.63 1.74 8.92
C SER A 209 14.69 1.31 9.94
N VAL A 210 14.28 0.62 11.02
CA VAL A 210 15.20 0.12 12.04
C VAL A 210 16.06 -0.98 11.43
N LYS A 211 17.38 -0.77 11.44
CA LYS A 211 18.36 -1.64 10.77
C LYS A 211 18.65 -2.93 11.51
N GLU A 212 18.46 -2.97 12.81
CA GLU A 212 18.76 -4.11 13.66
C GLU A 212 17.92 -4.11 14.93
N PHE A 213 17.56 -5.29 15.40
CA PHE A 213 16.79 -5.48 16.62
C PHE A 213 17.38 -6.63 17.43
N THR A 214 17.47 -6.44 18.74
CA THR A 214 17.99 -7.45 19.67
C THR A 214 16.88 -7.90 20.59
N TYR A 215 16.62 -9.21 20.59
CA TYR A 215 15.70 -9.85 21.52
C TYR A 215 16.36 -11.08 22.13
N ASN A 216 16.21 -11.28 23.43
CA ASN A 216 16.77 -12.43 24.15
C ASN A 216 18.28 -12.65 23.86
N ASN A 217 19.06 -11.57 23.84
CA ASN A 217 20.49 -11.54 23.49
C ASN A 217 20.83 -11.97 22.05
N ILE A 218 19.82 -12.08 21.17
CA ILE A 218 19.98 -12.42 19.76
C ILE A 218 19.77 -11.14 18.93
N LYS A 219 20.88 -10.58 18.45
CA LYS A 219 20.88 -9.44 17.53
C LYS A 219 20.61 -9.91 16.11
N GLN A 220 19.60 -9.35 15.45
CA GLN A 220 19.24 -9.73 14.09
C GLN A 220 19.08 -8.49 13.19
N PRO A 221 19.64 -8.50 11.98
CA PRO A 221 19.53 -7.38 11.07
C PRO A 221 18.17 -7.38 10.35
N ASN A 222 17.72 -6.19 9.97
CA ASN A 222 16.62 -6.02 9.03
C ASN A 222 16.96 -6.71 7.70
N ARG A 223 16.00 -7.44 7.14
CA ARG A 223 16.21 -8.19 5.89
C ARG A 223 16.22 -7.27 4.66
N ASN A 224 15.68 -6.06 4.75
CA ASN A 224 15.70 -5.09 3.65
C ASN A 224 17.09 -4.44 3.49
N ARG A 225 17.92 -5.03 2.62
CA ARG A 225 19.28 -4.54 2.35
C ARG A 225 19.35 -3.09 1.85
N LEU A 226 18.27 -2.56 1.25
CA LEU A 226 18.25 -1.18 0.74
C LEU A 226 18.42 -0.12 1.83
N LEU A 227 18.07 -0.43 3.09
CA LEU A 227 18.31 0.47 4.23
C LEU A 227 19.80 0.83 4.44
N TRP A 228 20.72 0.00 3.93
CA TRP A 228 22.16 0.26 3.98
C TRP A 228 22.71 0.86 2.69
N LEU A 229 21.99 0.71 1.57
CA LEU A 229 22.46 1.10 0.25
C LEU A 229 21.96 2.48 -0.18
N ASP A 230 20.79 2.90 0.31
CA ASP A 230 20.22 4.22 0.04
C ASP A 230 19.68 4.81 1.35
N PRO A 231 20.25 5.93 1.86
CA PRO A 231 19.80 6.54 3.12
C PRO A 231 18.40 7.14 3.04
N THR A 232 17.82 7.24 1.84
CA THR A 232 16.46 7.74 1.61
C THR A 232 15.41 6.62 1.66
N VAL A 233 15.84 5.35 1.69
CA VAL A 233 14.96 4.19 1.86
C VAL A 233 14.63 4.01 3.34
N ASP A 234 13.34 3.89 3.64
CA ASP A 234 12.80 3.79 5.01
C ASP A 234 11.82 2.62 5.19
N GLY A 235 11.75 1.71 4.22
CA GLY A 235 10.92 0.51 4.27
C GLY A 235 10.98 -0.31 2.97
N LEU A 236 10.17 -1.36 2.80
CA LEU A 236 9.22 -1.90 3.78
C LEU A 236 9.57 -3.34 4.13
N LYS A 237 9.31 -4.30 3.25
CA LYS A 237 9.28 -5.70 3.65
C LYS A 237 9.80 -6.62 2.56
N THR A 238 10.60 -7.61 2.98
CA THR A 238 11.02 -8.74 2.14
C THR A 238 10.08 -9.94 2.31
N GLY A 239 9.98 -10.75 1.26
CA GLY A 239 9.33 -12.06 1.25
C GLY A 239 10.17 -13.09 0.49
N HIS A 240 10.13 -14.34 0.92
CA HIS A 240 10.69 -15.45 0.17
C HIS A 240 10.06 -16.77 0.62
N THR A 241 9.60 -17.55 -0.36
CA THR A 241 9.38 -19.00 -0.28
C THR A 241 9.79 -19.59 -1.62
N GLN A 242 9.92 -20.91 -1.72
CA GLN A 242 10.21 -21.55 -3.00
C GLN A 242 9.12 -21.26 -4.06
N ALA A 243 7.85 -21.18 -3.64
CA ALA A 243 6.73 -20.88 -4.52
C ALA A 243 6.69 -19.40 -4.94
N ALA A 244 6.87 -18.48 -3.99
CA ALA A 244 6.76 -17.05 -4.23
C ALA A 244 7.99 -16.42 -4.90
N GLY A 245 9.14 -17.10 -4.89
CA GLY A 245 10.44 -16.49 -5.23
C GLY A 245 10.84 -15.38 -4.25
N TYR A 246 11.86 -14.60 -4.61
CA TYR A 246 12.33 -13.47 -3.82
C TYR A 246 11.48 -12.23 -4.13
N CYS A 247 10.88 -11.66 -3.09
CA CYS A 247 10.04 -10.48 -3.17
C CYS A 247 10.59 -9.34 -2.30
N LEU A 248 10.35 -8.10 -2.72
CA LEU A 248 10.67 -6.89 -1.96
C LEU A 248 9.65 -5.79 -2.25
N ILE A 249 9.10 -5.23 -1.18
CA ILE A 249 8.45 -3.92 -1.21
C ILE A 249 9.41 -2.92 -0.59
N ALA A 250 9.77 -1.89 -1.35
CA ALA A 250 10.65 -0.82 -0.90
C ALA A 250 9.95 0.53 -0.99
N SER A 251 10.27 1.45 -0.08
CA SER A 251 9.89 2.85 -0.21
C SER A 251 11.07 3.75 0.07
N ALA A 252 11.16 4.82 -0.71
CA ALA A 252 12.13 5.88 -0.50
C ALA A 252 11.43 7.23 -0.46
N LYS A 253 11.88 8.12 0.41
CA LYS A 253 11.38 9.48 0.57
C LYS A 253 12.51 10.47 0.34
N ARG A 254 12.38 11.32 -0.67
CA ARG A 254 13.38 12.34 -1.05
C ARG A 254 12.76 13.73 -1.04
N ALA A 255 13.58 14.77 -0.89
CA ALA A 255 13.12 16.15 -1.02
C ALA A 255 12.47 16.37 -2.40
N LEU A 256 11.41 17.18 -2.44
CA LEU A 256 10.73 17.51 -3.70
C LEU A 256 11.36 18.78 -4.32
N PRO A 257 11.99 18.69 -5.51
CA PRO A 257 12.48 19.89 -6.19
C PRO A 257 11.36 20.91 -6.42
N GLY A 258 11.61 22.18 -6.12
CA GLY A 258 10.62 23.25 -6.26
C GLY A 258 9.65 23.40 -5.09
N ALA A 259 9.72 22.56 -4.06
CA ALA A 259 8.90 22.68 -2.85
C ALA A 259 9.73 22.33 -1.60
N ALA A 260 10.40 23.32 -1.01
CA ALA A 260 11.32 23.14 0.12
C ALA A 260 10.66 22.54 1.38
N ASP A 261 9.35 22.70 1.52
CA ASP A 261 8.53 22.17 2.61
C ASP A 261 7.89 20.81 2.30
N ALA A 262 8.26 20.16 1.18
CA ALA A 262 7.65 18.92 0.74
C ALA A 262 8.68 17.83 0.38
N THR A 263 8.23 16.59 0.50
CA THR A 263 8.97 15.40 0.07
C THR A 263 8.15 14.60 -0.91
N ARG A 264 8.84 13.92 -1.83
CA ARG A 264 8.27 12.91 -2.71
C ARG A 264 8.54 11.53 -2.14
N ARG A 265 7.54 10.65 -2.19
CA ARG A 265 7.68 9.26 -1.78
C ARG A 265 7.34 8.32 -2.92
N LEU A 266 8.25 7.39 -3.20
CA LEU A 266 8.01 6.29 -4.13
C LEU A 266 7.88 4.97 -3.38
N VAL A 267 7.09 4.06 -3.93
CA VAL A 267 6.93 2.68 -3.47
C VAL A 267 7.14 1.75 -4.67
N THR A 268 8.02 0.77 -4.53
CA THR A 268 8.21 -0.31 -5.51
C THR A 268 7.80 -1.63 -4.90
N VAL A 269 7.10 -2.46 -5.67
CA VAL A 269 6.78 -3.85 -5.32
C VAL A 269 7.39 -4.74 -6.39
N MET A 270 8.28 -5.64 -5.99
CA MET A 270 8.91 -6.65 -6.84
C MET A 270 8.54 -8.04 -6.32
N MET A 271 7.98 -8.88 -7.20
CA MET A 271 7.48 -10.22 -6.86
C MET A 271 8.15 -11.28 -7.73
N GLY A 272 8.46 -12.45 -7.15
CA GLY A 272 8.80 -13.62 -7.95
C GLY A 272 10.20 -13.63 -8.56
N GLU A 273 11.17 -12.94 -7.97
CA GLU A 273 12.54 -12.96 -8.49
C GLU A 273 13.28 -14.26 -8.14
N THR A 274 14.20 -14.70 -9.00
CA THR A 274 14.88 -15.99 -8.82
C THR A 274 16.04 -15.93 -7.82
N LYS A 275 16.65 -14.74 -7.64
CA LYS A 275 17.79 -14.53 -6.73
C LYS A 275 17.50 -13.44 -5.72
N GLU A 276 18.09 -13.58 -4.54
CA GLU A 276 18.03 -12.56 -3.50
C GLU A 276 18.66 -11.22 -3.93
N SER A 277 19.74 -11.27 -4.73
CA SER A 277 20.41 -10.06 -5.23
C SER A 277 19.49 -9.23 -6.11
N ASP A 278 18.67 -9.90 -6.92
CA ASP A 278 17.91 -9.28 -7.98
C ASP A 278 16.83 -8.39 -7.34
N ARG A 279 16.10 -8.89 -6.30
CA ARG A 279 15.05 -8.09 -5.63
C ARG A 279 15.58 -6.76 -5.08
N VAL A 280 16.84 -6.73 -4.66
CA VAL A 280 17.50 -5.52 -4.16
C VAL A 280 17.88 -4.60 -5.32
N GLN A 281 18.56 -5.14 -6.33
CA GLN A 281 19.03 -4.38 -7.49
C GLN A 281 17.88 -3.80 -8.30
N ASP A 282 16.86 -4.59 -8.60
CA ASP A 282 15.73 -4.17 -9.42
C ASP A 282 14.82 -3.19 -8.68
N SER A 283 14.60 -3.37 -7.37
CA SER A 283 13.92 -2.35 -6.55
C SER A 283 14.68 -1.03 -6.54
N MET A 284 16.01 -1.05 -6.35
CA MET A 284 16.83 0.18 -6.36
C MET A 284 16.81 0.85 -7.74
N LYS A 285 16.92 0.05 -8.81
CA LYS A 285 16.85 0.51 -10.20
C LYS A 285 15.52 1.19 -10.49
N MET A 286 14.42 0.60 -10.05
CA MET A 286 13.07 1.11 -10.26
C MET A 286 12.78 2.37 -9.42
N LEU A 287 13.25 2.44 -8.16
CA LEU A 287 13.20 3.66 -7.36
C LEU A 287 13.94 4.80 -8.07
N ASN A 288 15.17 4.54 -8.52
CA ASN A 288 15.96 5.55 -9.22
C ASN A 288 15.31 6.00 -10.53
N TYR A 289 14.76 5.07 -11.31
CA TYR A 289 13.96 5.38 -12.49
C TYR A 289 12.78 6.32 -12.17
N GLY A 290 12.01 6.04 -11.11
CA GLY A 290 10.88 6.89 -10.72
C GLY A 290 11.29 8.32 -10.35
N TYR A 291 12.46 8.50 -9.73
CA TYR A 291 12.99 9.82 -9.39
C TYR A 291 13.62 10.57 -10.57
N THR A 292 14.15 9.86 -11.59
CA THR A 292 14.86 10.48 -12.72
C THR A 292 13.99 10.68 -13.95
N ALA A 293 13.07 9.75 -14.22
CA ALA A 293 12.21 9.77 -15.41
C ALA A 293 10.92 10.58 -15.24
N PHE A 294 10.60 11.00 -14.01
CA PHE A 294 9.38 11.74 -13.72
C PHE A 294 9.65 12.96 -12.84
N ASP A 295 8.97 14.07 -13.16
CA ASP A 295 8.82 15.21 -12.28
C ASP A 295 7.57 15.04 -11.43
N SER A 296 7.64 15.40 -10.16
CA SER A 296 6.47 15.55 -9.31
C SER A 296 6.32 17.02 -8.95
N VAL A 297 5.10 17.54 -9.02
CA VAL A 297 4.80 18.96 -8.83
C VAL A 297 3.65 19.07 -7.84
N ARG A 298 3.83 19.93 -6.83
CA ARG A 298 2.72 20.33 -5.96
C ARG A 298 1.86 21.34 -6.71
N LEU A 299 0.62 20.95 -7.01
CA LEU A 299 -0.35 21.80 -7.71
C LEU A 299 -1.06 22.73 -6.75
N TYR A 300 -1.49 22.20 -5.61
CA TYR A 300 -2.19 22.97 -4.58
C TYR A 300 -1.72 22.55 -3.20
N LYS A 301 -1.46 23.55 -2.35
CA LYS A 301 -1.15 23.34 -0.94
C LYS A 301 -2.44 23.28 -0.12
N ALA A 302 -2.48 22.40 0.88
CA ALA A 302 -3.61 22.28 1.79
C ALA A 302 -3.97 23.63 2.42
N GLY A 303 -5.26 23.97 2.40
CA GLY A 303 -5.78 25.22 2.98
C GLY A 303 -5.46 26.49 2.17
N GLN A 304 -4.69 26.41 1.09
CA GLN A 304 -4.48 27.55 0.21
C GLN A 304 -5.73 27.75 -0.68
N PRO A 305 -6.32 28.95 -0.73
CA PRO A 305 -7.44 29.23 -1.62
C PRO A 305 -7.04 29.07 -3.09
N ILE A 306 -7.79 28.26 -3.82
CA ILE A 306 -7.74 28.13 -5.28
C ILE A 306 -8.57 29.24 -5.94
N GLY A 307 -9.66 29.63 -5.28
CA GLY A 307 -10.53 30.72 -5.71
C GLY A 307 -11.51 31.15 -4.63
N THR A 308 -12.26 32.22 -4.91
CA THR A 308 -13.25 32.81 -4.01
C THR A 308 -14.62 33.00 -4.69
N PRO A 309 -15.26 31.92 -5.17
CA PRO A 309 -16.54 32.01 -5.87
C PRO A 309 -17.65 32.61 -4.99
N ARG A 310 -18.65 33.19 -5.66
CA ARG A 310 -19.87 33.68 -5.03
C ARG A 310 -20.66 32.52 -4.43
N VAL A 311 -21.18 32.73 -3.23
CA VAL A 311 -22.19 31.87 -2.58
C VAL A 311 -23.46 32.69 -2.42
N TYR A 312 -24.59 32.07 -2.79
CA TYR A 312 -25.91 32.65 -2.61
C TYR A 312 -26.53 32.19 -1.30
N LYS A 313 -27.41 33.02 -0.75
CA LYS A 313 -28.20 32.79 0.47
C LYS A 313 -27.34 32.59 1.72
N GLY A 314 -26.06 32.94 1.68
CA GLY A 314 -25.11 32.80 2.78
C GLY A 314 -24.89 34.08 3.57
N LYS A 315 -24.51 33.98 4.85
CA LYS A 315 -24.07 35.14 5.64
C LYS A 315 -22.89 35.87 4.99
N SER A 316 -22.08 35.15 4.23
CA SER A 316 -21.05 35.69 3.34
C SER A 316 -21.48 35.48 1.89
N ASN A 317 -21.18 36.46 1.04
CA ASN A 317 -21.43 36.39 -0.39
C ASN A 317 -20.38 35.58 -1.15
N ASN A 318 -19.26 35.19 -0.52
CA ASN A 318 -18.20 34.41 -1.13
C ASN A 318 -17.69 33.34 -0.17
N VAL A 319 -17.12 32.27 -0.71
CA VAL A 319 -16.42 31.21 0.04
C VAL A 319 -15.05 30.97 -0.58
N GLN A 320 -14.03 30.75 0.25
CA GLN A 320 -12.73 30.29 -0.26
C GLN A 320 -12.87 28.80 -0.53
N VAL A 321 -12.47 28.39 -1.73
CA VAL A 321 -12.47 26.99 -2.12
C VAL A 321 -11.04 26.53 -2.34
N GLY A 322 -10.76 25.28 -2.00
CA GLY A 322 -9.42 24.71 -2.14
C GLY A 322 -9.39 23.22 -1.82
N VAL A 323 -8.26 22.76 -1.32
CA VAL A 323 -8.02 21.34 -0.97
C VAL A 323 -7.62 21.20 0.49
N LYS A 324 -8.00 20.10 1.14
CA LYS A 324 -7.65 19.82 2.55
C LYS A 324 -6.33 19.08 2.72
N LYS A 325 -5.78 18.54 1.64
CA LYS A 325 -4.48 17.87 1.58
C LYS A 325 -3.73 18.39 0.38
N ASP A 326 -2.41 18.50 0.48
CA ASP A 326 -1.56 18.85 -0.65
C ASP A 326 -1.87 17.93 -1.83
N GLN A 327 -2.03 18.52 -3.01
CA GLN A 327 -2.29 17.79 -4.24
C GLN A 327 -1.03 17.83 -5.11
N PHE A 328 -0.54 16.65 -5.45
CA PHE A 328 0.62 16.47 -6.32
C PHE A 328 0.19 15.81 -7.62
N ILE A 329 0.88 16.14 -8.71
CA ILE A 329 0.88 15.33 -9.93
C ILE A 329 2.29 14.89 -10.23
N THR A 330 2.41 13.66 -10.74
CA THR A 330 3.64 13.11 -11.27
C THR A 330 3.48 12.92 -12.78
N VAL A 331 4.39 13.50 -13.54
CA VAL A 331 4.41 13.47 -15.00
C VAL A 331 5.80 13.09 -15.50
N PRO A 332 5.92 12.62 -16.75
CA PRO A 332 7.23 12.42 -17.36
C PRO A 332 8.11 13.66 -17.26
N ARG A 333 9.41 13.44 -17.09
CA ARG A 333 10.44 14.48 -16.96
C ARG A 333 10.28 15.51 -18.09
N GLY A 334 10.20 16.80 -17.73
CA GLY A 334 10.10 17.90 -18.68
C GLY A 334 8.69 18.18 -19.22
N LEU A 335 7.66 17.45 -18.77
CA LEU A 335 6.27 17.70 -19.17
C LEU A 335 5.44 18.46 -18.12
N ALA A 336 6.04 18.85 -16.99
CA ALA A 336 5.38 19.60 -15.93
C ALA A 336 4.64 20.85 -16.42
N ASP A 337 5.29 21.67 -17.26
CA ASP A 337 4.74 22.93 -17.78
C ASP A 337 3.55 22.74 -18.74
N LYS A 338 3.33 21.51 -19.22
CA LYS A 338 2.21 21.19 -20.12
C LYS A 338 0.93 20.81 -19.38
N VAL A 339 1.01 20.55 -18.07
CA VAL A 339 -0.15 20.21 -17.25
C VAL A 339 -0.93 21.48 -16.93
N LYS A 340 -2.18 21.54 -17.38
CA LYS A 340 -3.09 22.66 -17.06
C LYS A 340 -4.18 22.18 -16.10
N PRO A 341 -4.28 22.76 -14.89
CA PRO A 341 -5.41 22.49 -14.00
C PRO A 341 -6.65 23.25 -14.45
N GLU A 342 -7.76 22.53 -14.60
CA GLU A 342 -9.09 23.09 -14.87
C GLU A 342 -9.97 22.91 -13.64
N VAL A 343 -10.35 24.03 -13.02
CA VAL A 343 -11.23 24.04 -11.84
C VAL A 343 -12.68 24.10 -12.30
N ALA A 344 -13.46 23.07 -11.98
CA ALA A 344 -14.90 23.02 -12.24
C ALA A 344 -15.66 23.09 -10.91
N LEU A 345 -16.48 24.13 -10.73
CA LEU A 345 -17.31 24.29 -9.54
C LEU A 345 -18.76 23.87 -9.82
N ASN A 346 -19.43 23.35 -8.80
CA ASN A 346 -20.85 23.00 -8.81
C ASN A 346 -21.72 24.26 -8.69
N ALA A 347 -21.62 25.16 -9.66
CA ALA A 347 -22.32 26.44 -9.64
C ALA A 347 -23.83 26.26 -9.94
N PRO A 348 -24.70 27.11 -9.37
CA PRO A 348 -24.40 28.11 -8.34
C PRO A 348 -24.18 27.48 -6.96
N LEU A 349 -23.24 28.03 -6.19
CA LEU A 349 -23.04 27.61 -4.79
C LEU A 349 -24.09 28.26 -3.88
N ILE A 350 -24.76 27.48 -3.05
CA ILE A 350 -25.86 27.92 -2.19
C ILE A 350 -25.57 27.50 -0.75
N ALA A 351 -25.72 28.42 0.20
CA ALA A 351 -25.60 28.15 1.64
C ALA A 351 -26.80 27.33 2.17
N PRO A 352 -26.63 26.54 3.26
CA PRO A 352 -25.43 26.45 4.08
C PRO A 352 -24.33 25.60 3.44
N LEU A 353 -23.09 26.03 3.57
CA LEU A 353 -21.90 25.23 3.23
C LEU A 353 -21.16 24.86 4.52
N ALA A 354 -20.85 23.58 4.70
CA ALA A 354 -19.99 23.12 5.78
C ALA A 354 -18.50 23.26 5.40
N ASP A 355 -17.62 23.38 6.40
CA ASP A 355 -16.18 23.26 6.16
C ASP A 355 -15.86 21.87 5.61
N GLY A 356 -15.06 21.80 4.55
CA GLY A 356 -14.72 20.55 3.87
C GLY A 356 -15.82 20.00 2.95
N GLN A 357 -16.96 20.69 2.80
CA GLN A 357 -17.99 20.30 1.85
C GLN A 357 -17.45 20.37 0.42
N VAL A 358 -17.63 19.30 -0.35
CA VAL A 358 -17.27 19.26 -1.78
C VAL A 358 -18.15 20.22 -2.57
N VAL A 359 -17.52 21.12 -3.30
CA VAL A 359 -18.15 22.20 -4.08
C VAL A 359 -17.71 22.20 -5.54
N GLY A 360 -16.88 21.23 -5.95
CA GLY A 360 -16.38 21.08 -7.30
C GLY A 360 -15.28 20.05 -7.40
N SER A 361 -14.56 20.05 -8.51
CA SER A 361 -13.34 19.28 -8.73
C SER A 361 -12.31 20.07 -9.52
N VAL A 362 -11.04 19.66 -9.41
CA VAL A 362 -10.01 20.05 -10.37
C VAL A 362 -9.73 18.85 -11.25
N LYS A 363 -9.76 19.07 -12.56
CA LYS A 363 -9.29 18.11 -13.56
C LYS A 363 -7.95 18.56 -14.09
N LEU A 364 -6.98 17.65 -14.11
CA LEU A 364 -5.70 17.88 -14.74
C LEU A 364 -5.77 17.34 -16.16
N VAL A 365 -5.54 18.21 -17.14
CA VAL A 365 -5.58 17.84 -18.55
C VAL A 365 -4.18 17.93 -19.11
N ALA A 366 -3.73 16.85 -19.74
CA ALA A 366 -2.51 16.79 -20.55
C ALA A 366 -2.87 16.24 -21.93
N ASP A 367 -2.46 16.94 -23.00
CA ASP A 367 -2.76 16.58 -24.39
C ASP A 367 -4.25 16.25 -24.63
N GLY A 368 -5.15 17.01 -24.00
CA GLY A 368 -6.60 16.85 -24.14
C GLY A 368 -7.21 15.65 -23.37
N LYS A 369 -6.42 14.89 -22.61
CA LYS A 369 -6.90 13.80 -21.76
C LYS A 369 -6.82 14.18 -20.29
N THR A 370 -7.86 13.85 -19.53
CA THR A 370 -7.83 13.97 -18.07
C THR A 370 -6.86 12.94 -17.49
N VAL A 371 -5.81 13.40 -16.83
CA VAL A 371 -4.76 12.56 -16.22
C VAL A 371 -4.93 12.40 -14.71
N ALA A 372 -5.63 13.31 -14.05
CA ALA A 372 -6.07 13.17 -12.67
C ALA A 372 -7.28 14.05 -12.37
N GLU A 373 -8.03 13.72 -11.33
CA GLU A 373 -9.13 14.51 -10.80
C GLU A 373 -9.18 14.42 -9.27
N PHE A 374 -9.40 15.55 -8.60
CA PHE A 374 -9.58 15.58 -7.14
C PHE A 374 -10.63 16.61 -6.73
N PRO A 375 -11.32 16.39 -5.59
CA PRO A 375 -12.38 17.28 -5.14
C PRO A 375 -11.84 18.64 -4.69
N VAL A 376 -12.62 19.68 -4.99
CA VAL A 376 -12.47 21.03 -4.42
C VAL A 376 -13.51 21.19 -3.33
N VAL A 377 -13.09 21.69 -2.18
CA VAL A 377 -13.95 21.86 -1.00
C VAL A 377 -14.02 23.31 -0.53
N ALA A 378 -15.08 23.66 0.18
CA ALA A 378 -15.12 24.87 0.98
C ALA A 378 -14.05 24.81 2.09
N LEU A 379 -13.27 25.88 2.27
CA LEU A 379 -12.21 25.96 3.28
C LEU A 379 -12.72 26.51 4.62
N GLN A 380 -13.96 27.00 4.64
CA GLN A 380 -14.63 27.56 5.79
C GLN A 380 -16.15 27.36 5.65
N PRO A 381 -16.90 27.29 6.76
CA PRO A 381 -18.34 27.19 6.70
C PRO A 381 -18.97 28.52 6.25
N VAL A 382 -20.07 28.43 5.50
CA VAL A 382 -20.93 29.57 5.15
C VAL A 382 -22.35 29.28 5.62
N PRO A 383 -22.76 29.77 6.81
CA PRO A 383 -24.11 29.62 7.31
C PRO A 383 -25.13 30.37 6.43
N GLU A 384 -26.41 30.03 6.56
CA GLU A 384 -27.48 30.76 5.89
C GLU A 384 -27.56 32.24 6.33
N ALA A 385 -27.85 33.11 5.36
CA ALA A 385 -28.23 34.48 5.60
C ALA A 385 -29.60 34.58 6.31
N GLY A 386 -29.88 35.74 6.90
CA GLY A 386 -31.23 36.07 7.36
C GLY A 386 -32.25 36.13 6.21
N LEU A 387 -33.54 36.18 6.55
CA LEU A 387 -34.67 36.11 5.58
C LEU A 387 -34.52 37.10 4.41
N LEU A 388 -34.19 38.37 4.69
CA LEU A 388 -34.00 39.40 3.67
C LEU A 388 -32.86 39.08 2.69
N GLY A 389 -31.72 38.61 3.20
CA GLY A 389 -30.58 38.23 2.36
C GLY A 389 -30.91 37.05 1.43
N ARG A 390 -31.65 36.06 1.93
CA ARG A 390 -32.10 34.91 1.13
C ARG A 390 -33.13 35.28 0.07
N ILE A 391 -33.99 36.26 0.34
CA ILE A 391 -34.96 36.79 -0.65
C ILE A 391 -34.21 37.54 -1.75
N TRP A 392 -33.29 38.43 -1.39
CA TRP A 392 -32.48 39.19 -2.35
C TRP A 392 -31.67 38.26 -3.27
N ASP A 393 -30.99 37.27 -2.72
CA ASP A 393 -30.23 36.31 -3.54
C ASP A 393 -31.11 35.40 -4.39
N SER A 394 -32.35 35.11 -3.97
CA SER A 394 -33.31 34.40 -4.82
C SER A 394 -33.66 35.22 -6.07
N ILE A 395 -33.80 36.54 -5.94
CA ILE A 395 -34.02 37.45 -7.08
C ILE A 395 -32.80 37.43 -8.00
N LEU A 396 -31.58 37.56 -7.46
CA LEU A 396 -30.34 37.52 -8.26
C LEU A 396 -30.18 36.20 -9.03
N LEU A 397 -30.48 35.06 -8.40
CA LEU A 397 -30.45 33.73 -9.02
C LEU A 397 -31.45 33.59 -10.18
N MET A 398 -32.62 34.25 -10.10
CA MET A 398 -33.60 34.24 -11.20
C MET A 398 -33.07 34.96 -12.45
N PHE A 399 -32.27 36.02 -12.27
CA PHE A 399 -31.65 36.73 -13.40
C PHE A 399 -30.40 36.02 -13.95
N SER A 400 -29.67 35.26 -13.12
CA SER A 400 -28.49 34.51 -13.56
C SER A 400 -28.82 33.24 -14.37
N LYS A 401 -30.04 32.69 -14.24
CA LYS A 401 -30.51 31.51 -15.01
C LYS A 401 -31.03 31.82 -16.42
N LYS A 402 -31.15 33.11 -16.79
CA LYS A 402 -31.70 33.57 -18.08
C LYS A 402 -30.64 33.88 -19.15
N LYS A 403 -29.37 33.59 -18.86
CA LYS A 403 -28.25 33.57 -19.81
C LYS A 403 -27.75 32.14 -19.90
#